data_AF-A0AAW2LFC4-F1
#
_entry.id   AF-A0AAW2LFC4-F1
#
_cell.length_a   1.000
_cell.length_b   1.000
_cell.length_c   1.000
_cell.angle_alpha   90.00
_cell.angle_beta   90.00
_cell.angle_gamma   90.00
#
_symmetry.space_group_name_H-M   'P 1'
#
loop_
_entity.id
_entity.type
_entity.pdbx_description
1 polymer ?
#
loop_
_entity_poly.entity_id
_entity_poly.type
_entity_poly.pdbx_seq_one_letter_code
_entity_poly.pdbx_strand_id
1 'polypeptide(L)'
;MRRSSMHHPLLYAVQGVRYRKLEVILTTTIDKLGKAGETVKVAPGYFRNHLMPKLLAVPNIDKFAHLIREQRKIYQPKEAEEVKVVSKTEETNLKEYIAAANRLASARLNIKKFIIEGKGTELRHPVTKEEILAEV
;
A
#
# COMPACT_ATOMS: atom_id res chain seq x y z
N MET A 1 -8.79 -4.90 -34.87
CA MET A 1 -9.19 -3.57 -35.41
C MET A 1 -10.44 -3.09 -34.69
N ARG A 2 -10.32 -2.08 -33.81
CA ARG A 2 -11.47 -1.49 -33.08
C ARG A 2 -12.14 -0.50 -34.03
N ARG A 3 -13.35 -0.81 -34.52
CA ARG A 3 -14.14 0.12 -35.33
C ARG A 3 -14.58 1.29 -34.43
N SER A 4 -13.87 2.41 -34.51
CA SER A 4 -14.32 3.71 -34.00
C SER A 4 -15.46 4.19 -34.90
N SER A 5 -16.67 3.79 -34.54
CA SER A 5 -17.87 4.33 -35.17
C SER A 5 -18.07 5.78 -34.70
N MET A 6 -17.39 6.73 -35.34
CA MET A 6 -17.76 8.15 -35.26
C MET A 6 -19.10 8.29 -35.98
N HIS A 7 -20.19 8.27 -35.23
CA HIS A 7 -21.51 8.55 -35.78
C HIS A 7 -21.69 10.06 -35.87
N HIS A 8 -21.99 10.56 -37.07
CA HIS A 8 -22.30 11.96 -37.34
C HIS A 8 -23.48 12.42 -36.46
N PRO A 9 -23.41 13.59 -35.79
CA PRO A 9 -24.39 14.03 -34.79
C PRO A 9 -25.83 14.06 -35.31
N LEU A 10 -26.04 14.40 -36.58
CA LEU A 10 -27.37 14.39 -37.23
C LEU A 10 -28.02 13.00 -37.33
N LEU A 11 -27.23 11.92 -37.42
CA LEU A 11 -27.77 10.55 -37.49
C LEU A 11 -28.25 10.03 -36.12
N TYR A 12 -27.91 10.73 -35.03
CA TYR A 12 -28.28 10.37 -33.66
C TYR A 12 -29.73 10.74 -33.32
N ALA A 13 -30.31 11.75 -33.98
CA ALA A 13 -31.68 12.18 -33.72
C ALA A 13 -32.74 11.31 -34.43
N VAL A 14 -32.38 10.70 -35.57
CA VAL A 14 -33.33 9.98 -36.45
C VAL A 14 -33.43 8.50 -36.09
N GLN A 15 -32.33 7.88 -35.65
CA GLN A 15 -32.39 6.51 -35.17
C GLN A 15 -32.78 6.56 -33.69
N GLY A 16 -33.88 5.92 -33.30
CA GLY A 16 -34.29 5.71 -31.90
C GLY A 16 -33.31 4.84 -31.09
N VAL A 17 -32.00 5.04 -31.28
CA VAL A 17 -30.88 4.34 -30.68
C VAL A 17 -30.80 4.77 -29.23
N ARG A 18 -31.64 4.11 -28.44
CA ARG A 18 -31.58 4.12 -27.00
C ARG A 18 -30.20 3.62 -26.57
N TYR A 19 -29.46 4.51 -25.92
CA TYR A 19 -28.45 4.20 -24.91
C TYR A 19 -27.21 3.42 -25.35
N ARG A 20 -26.29 4.08 -26.05
CA ARG A 20 -24.89 3.63 -26.04
C ARG A 20 -24.24 4.07 -24.72
N LYS A 21 -23.70 3.10 -23.95
CA LYS A 21 -22.90 3.41 -22.76
C LYS A 21 -21.69 4.27 -23.18
N LEU A 22 -21.48 5.38 -22.46
CA LEU A 22 -20.42 6.35 -22.67
C LEU A 22 -19.22 6.00 -21.78
N GLU A 23 -18.01 6.05 -22.33
CA GLU A 23 -16.78 5.88 -21.57
C GLU A 23 -16.31 7.23 -21.02
N VAL A 24 -16.07 7.28 -19.71
CA VAL A 24 -15.64 8.48 -18.97
C VAL A 24 -14.53 8.12 -18.01
N ILE A 25 -13.65 9.08 -17.73
CA ILE A 25 -12.56 8.95 -16.77
C ILE A 25 -13.00 9.66 -15.49
N LEU A 26 -13.01 8.96 -14.37
CA LEU A 26 -13.37 9.56 -13.08
C LEU A 26 -12.22 10.46 -12.59
N THR A 27 -12.53 11.61 -12.04
CA THR A 27 -11.53 12.49 -11.39
C THR A 27 -11.44 12.18 -9.91
N THR A 28 -12.58 11.85 -9.31
CA THR A 28 -12.76 11.56 -7.89
C THR A 28 -13.22 10.12 -7.69
N THR A 29 -12.86 9.51 -6.55
CA THR A 29 -13.35 8.18 -6.16
C THR A 29 -14.83 8.24 -5.81
N ILE A 30 -15.62 7.32 -6.37
CA ILE A 30 -17.06 7.20 -6.11
C ILE A 30 -17.36 5.74 -5.82
N ASP A 31 -17.93 5.44 -4.65
CA ASP A 31 -18.08 4.08 -4.10
C ASP A 31 -18.75 3.07 -5.04
N LYS A 32 -19.71 3.52 -5.86
CA LYS A 32 -20.48 2.67 -6.78
C LYS A 32 -19.92 2.61 -8.21
N LEU A 33 -18.92 3.43 -8.54
CA LEU A 33 -18.39 3.54 -9.90
C LEU A 33 -16.93 3.10 -10.01
N GLY A 34 -16.04 3.55 -9.11
CA GLY A 34 -14.62 3.27 -9.20
C GLY A 34 -13.72 4.30 -8.50
N LYS A 35 -12.40 4.13 -8.64
CA LYS A 35 -11.37 4.95 -7.96
C LYS A 35 -10.75 5.98 -8.88
N ALA A 36 -10.77 7.28 -8.50
CA ALA A 36 -10.19 8.45 -9.21
C ALA A 36 -9.90 8.17 -10.70
N GLY A 37 -8.82 8.52 -11.39
CA GLY A 37 -8.57 8.26 -12.84
C GLY A 37 -8.75 6.85 -13.50
N GLU A 38 -9.71 6.02 -13.09
CA GLU A 38 -10.19 4.82 -13.78
C GLU A 38 -11.19 5.19 -14.89
N THR A 39 -11.18 4.42 -15.98
CA THR A 39 -12.11 4.60 -17.11
C THR A 39 -13.32 3.69 -16.95
N VAL A 40 -14.51 4.27 -16.82
CA VAL A 40 -15.77 3.56 -16.55
C VAL A 40 -16.82 3.81 -17.63
N LYS A 41 -17.68 2.81 -17.87
CA LYS A 41 -18.81 2.89 -18.82
C LYS A 41 -20.08 3.33 -18.10
N VAL A 42 -20.54 4.54 -18.35
CA VAL A 42 -21.72 5.14 -17.73
C VAL A 42 -22.82 5.42 -18.75
N ALA A 43 -24.01 5.69 -18.22
CA ALA A 43 -25.10 6.28 -18.97
C ALA A 43 -24.76 7.71 -19.46
N PRO A 44 -25.09 8.08 -20.71
CA PRO A 44 -24.84 9.44 -21.19
C PRO A 44 -25.62 10.50 -20.40
N GLY A 45 -26.86 10.19 -19.98
CA GLY A 45 -27.67 11.08 -19.15
C GLY A 45 -27.08 11.28 -17.74
N TYR A 46 -26.56 10.21 -17.13
CA TYR A 46 -25.90 10.29 -15.83
C TYR A 46 -24.61 11.12 -15.89
N PHE A 47 -23.83 10.98 -16.97
CA PHE A 47 -22.66 11.82 -17.19
C PHE A 47 -23.04 13.30 -17.32
N ARG A 48 -23.98 13.64 -18.22
CA ARG A 48 -24.36 15.03 -18.50
C ARG A 48 -25.05 15.72 -17.32
N ASN A 49 -25.92 15.02 -16.61
CA ASN A 49 -26.77 15.64 -15.58
C ASN A 49 -26.13 15.62 -14.18
N HIS A 50 -25.20 14.69 -13.92
CA HIS A 50 -24.66 14.49 -12.58
C HIS A 50 -23.14 14.62 -12.51
N LEU A 51 -22.40 13.86 -13.33
CA LEU A 51 -20.94 13.79 -13.21
C LEU A 51 -20.24 15.02 -13.78
N MET A 52 -20.69 15.52 -14.94
CA MET A 52 -20.09 16.64 -15.63
C MET A 52 -20.25 17.98 -14.89
N PRO A 53 -21.46 18.38 -14.41
CA PRO A 53 -21.62 19.65 -13.71
C PRO A 53 -20.85 19.70 -12.39
N LYS A 54 -20.63 18.54 -11.77
CA LYS A 54 -19.88 18.39 -10.51
C LYS A 54 -18.39 18.11 -10.71
N LEU A 55 -17.90 18.06 -11.95
CA LEU A 55 -16.50 17.77 -12.30
C LEU A 55 -15.98 16.44 -11.72
N LEU A 56 -16.87 15.45 -11.53
CA LEU A 56 -16.55 14.13 -10.97
C LEU A 56 -16.01 13.16 -12.04
N ALA A 57 -16.25 13.46 -13.31
CA ALA A 57 -15.75 12.69 -14.44
C ALA A 57 -15.54 13.58 -15.66
N VAL A 58 -14.66 13.13 -16.55
CA VAL A 58 -14.28 13.81 -17.79
C VAL A 58 -14.48 12.82 -18.95
N PRO A 59 -14.87 13.25 -20.16
CA PRO A 59 -15.00 12.34 -21.28
C PRO A 59 -13.66 11.66 -21.60
N ASN A 60 -13.71 10.41 -22.06
CA ASN A 60 -12.52 9.65 -22.46
C ASN A 60 -11.98 10.17 -23.81
N ILE A 61 -11.28 11.30 -23.76
CA ILE A 61 -10.52 11.89 -24.86
C ILE A 61 -9.04 11.82 -24.48
N ASP A 62 -8.17 11.51 -25.43
CA ASP A 62 -6.73 11.29 -25.20
C ASP A 62 -6.05 12.45 -24.44
N LYS A 63 -6.45 13.70 -24.76
CA LYS A 63 -5.97 14.90 -24.07
C LYS A 63 -6.26 14.85 -22.56
N PHE A 64 -7.49 14.51 -22.19
CA PHE A 64 -7.88 14.42 -20.78
C PHE A 64 -7.26 13.21 -20.09
N ALA A 65 -7.15 12.07 -20.79
CA ALA A 65 -6.46 10.90 -20.27
C ALA A 65 -4.98 11.17 -19.97
N HIS A 66 -4.32 12.00 -20.78
CA HIS A 66 -2.95 12.43 -20.51
C HIS A 66 -2.87 13.36 -19.29
N LEU A 67 -3.71 14.40 -19.24
CA LEU A 67 -3.74 15.34 -18.11
C LEU A 67 -3.99 14.65 -16.76
N ILE A 68 -4.94 13.72 -16.70
CA ILE A 68 -5.24 12.97 -15.47
C ILE A 68 -4.06 12.08 -15.05
N ARG A 69 -3.33 11.51 -16.00
CA ARG A 69 -2.12 10.72 -15.71
C ARG A 69 -1.00 11.58 -15.14
N GLU A 70 -0.79 12.76 -15.72
CA GLU A 70 0.23 13.72 -15.22
C GLU A 70 -0.13 14.24 -13.84
N GLN A 71 -1.38 14.66 -13.63
CA GLN A 71 -1.88 15.06 -12.32
C GLN A 71 -1.69 13.94 -11.30
N ARG A 72 -2.07 12.69 -11.62
CA ARG A 72 -1.85 11.55 -10.72
C ARG A 72 -0.37 11.33 -10.39
N LYS A 73 0.55 11.53 -11.33
CA LYS A 73 1.99 11.39 -11.08
C LYS A 73 2.50 12.43 -10.08
N ILE A 74 1.95 13.63 -10.11
CA ILE A 74 2.32 14.74 -9.21
C ILE A 74 1.66 14.56 -7.84
N TYR A 75 0.38 14.17 -7.81
CA TYR A 75 -0.42 14.11 -6.60
C TYR A 75 -0.40 12.74 -5.89
N GLN A 76 0.14 11.67 -6.49
CA GLN A 76 0.37 10.42 -5.75
C GLN A 76 1.32 10.73 -4.60
N PRO A 77 0.81 10.79 -3.35
CA PRO A 77 1.67 11.02 -2.22
C PRO A 77 2.51 9.75 -2.02
N LYS A 78 3.69 9.96 -1.45
CA LYS A 78 4.70 8.97 -1.10
C LYS A 78 4.22 7.88 -0.12
N GLU A 79 2.91 7.73 0.11
CA GLU A 79 2.31 6.72 0.99
C GLU A 79 2.71 5.28 0.61
N ALA A 80 2.83 5.00 -0.70
CA ALA A 80 3.33 3.69 -1.15
C ALA A 80 4.84 3.49 -0.89
N GLU A 81 5.60 4.57 -0.73
CA GLU A 81 7.01 4.50 -0.30
C GLU A 81 7.10 4.42 1.22
N GLU A 82 6.31 5.19 1.97
CA GLU A 82 6.30 5.20 3.43
C GLU A 82 5.92 3.82 4.01
N VAL A 83 4.88 3.17 3.49
CA VAL A 83 4.50 1.80 3.94
C VAL A 83 5.61 0.79 3.62
N LYS A 84 6.28 0.92 2.47
CA LYS A 84 7.41 0.04 2.11
C LYS A 84 8.67 0.34 2.91
N VAL A 85 8.87 1.57 3.35
CA VAL A 85 10.02 1.93 4.20
C VAL A 85 9.80 1.38 5.60
N VAL A 86 8.61 1.57 6.18
CA VAL A 86 8.27 1.02 7.52
C VAL A 86 8.38 -0.50 7.54
N SER A 87 7.81 -1.19 6.56
CA SER A 87 7.89 -2.66 6.50
C SER A 87 9.34 -3.15 6.39
N LYS A 88 10.17 -2.46 5.60
CA LYS A 88 11.60 -2.81 5.48
C LYS A 88 12.37 -2.59 6.77
N THR A 89 12.10 -1.49 7.49
CA THR A 89 12.77 -1.19 8.76
C THR A 89 12.42 -2.22 9.84
N GLU A 90 11.16 -2.66 9.89
CA GLU A 90 10.74 -3.72 10.81
C GLU A 90 11.40 -5.06 10.46
N GLU A 91 11.44 -5.42 9.17
CA GLU A 91 12.11 -6.63 8.69
C GLU A 91 13.62 -6.64 8.98
N THR A 92 14.30 -5.49 8.86
CA THR A 92 15.74 -5.38 9.20
C THR A 92 15.98 -5.57 10.68
N ASN A 93 15.16 -4.92 11.53
CA ASN A 93 15.28 -5.05 12.98
C ASN A 93 15.06 -6.51 13.44
N LEU A 94 14.04 -7.19 12.90
CA LEU A 94 13.78 -8.60 13.20
C LEU A 94 14.96 -9.51 12.82
N LYS A 95 15.59 -9.29 11.66
CA LYS A 95 16.76 -10.05 11.22
C LYS A 95 17.95 -9.85 12.17
N GLU A 96 18.17 -8.63 12.65
CA GLU A 96 19.22 -8.33 13.62
C GLU A 96 19.00 -9.04 14.96
N TYR A 97 17.77 -9.03 15.47
CA TYR A 97 17.42 -9.76 16.70
C TYR A 97 17.62 -11.26 16.56
N ILE A 98 17.19 -11.86 15.45
CA ILE A 98 17.39 -13.29 15.19
C ILE A 98 18.87 -13.64 15.12
N ALA A 99 19.68 -12.80 14.44
CA ALA A 99 21.12 -13.00 14.36
C ALA A 99 21.79 -12.89 15.73
N ALA A 100 21.40 -11.93 16.57
CA ALA A 100 21.88 -11.81 17.95
C ALA A 100 21.50 -13.04 18.79
N ALA A 101 20.24 -13.50 18.71
CA ALA A 101 19.79 -14.69 19.42
C ALA A 101 20.58 -15.95 19.05
N ASN A 102 20.88 -16.15 17.76
CA ASN A 102 21.69 -17.28 17.30
C ASN A 102 23.13 -17.22 17.83
N ARG A 103 23.73 -16.02 17.91
CA ARG A 103 25.05 -15.84 18.51
C ARG A 103 25.04 -16.23 19.98
N LEU A 104 24.04 -15.74 20.74
CA LEU A 104 23.87 -16.07 22.15
C LEU A 104 23.64 -17.56 22.39
N ALA A 105 22.82 -18.21 21.55
CA ALA A 105 22.54 -19.64 21.66
C ALA A 105 23.80 -20.51 21.43
N SER A 106 24.73 -20.04 20.60
CA SER A 106 26.00 -20.74 20.33
C SER A 106 27.10 -20.48 21.38
N ALA A 107 26.96 -19.43 22.20
CA ALA A 107 27.96 -19.01 23.17
C ALA A 107 27.90 -19.85 24.46
N ARG A 108 29.07 -20.07 25.10
CA ARG A 108 29.17 -20.68 26.44
C ARG A 108 29.58 -19.58 27.43
N LEU A 109 28.78 -19.36 28.47
CA LEU A 109 29.05 -18.38 29.52
C LEU A 109 29.76 -19.07 30.70
N ASN A 110 30.86 -18.49 31.19
CA ASN A 110 31.65 -19.04 32.29
C ASN A 110 31.49 -18.19 33.55
N ILE A 111 30.64 -18.62 34.49
CA ILE A 111 30.39 -17.88 35.74
C ILE A 111 31.22 -18.49 36.87
N LYS A 112 32.08 -17.68 37.52
CA LYS A 112 32.86 -18.10 38.69
C LYS A 112 32.11 -17.77 39.98
N LYS A 113 31.93 -18.76 40.86
CA LYS A 113 31.23 -18.60 42.16
C LYS A 113 32.01 -19.23 43.31
N PHE A 114 31.81 -18.63 44.49
CA PHE A 114 32.33 -19.15 45.75
C PHE A 114 31.44 -20.25 46.31
N ILE A 115 32.07 -21.34 46.77
CA ILE A 115 31.44 -22.49 47.43
C ILE A 115 31.47 -22.27 48.94
N ILE A 116 30.51 -22.87 49.67
CA ILE A 116 30.49 -22.84 51.14
C ILE A 116 31.63 -23.72 51.70
N GLU A 117 32.45 -23.17 52.58
CA GLU A 117 33.51 -23.93 53.26
C GLU A 117 32.91 -25.11 54.06
N GLY A 118 33.42 -26.32 53.83
CA GLY A 118 32.99 -27.54 54.53
C GLY A 118 31.85 -28.33 53.87
N LYS A 119 31.13 -27.77 52.89
CA LYS A 119 30.13 -28.47 52.07
C LYS A 119 30.49 -28.30 50.59
N GLY A 120 31.38 -29.16 50.08
CA GLY A 120 32.08 -29.00 48.80
C GLY A 120 31.24 -28.93 47.51
N THR A 121 29.92 -28.82 47.58
CA THR A 121 29.02 -28.82 46.40
C THR A 121 27.96 -27.70 46.43
N GLU A 122 27.81 -26.97 47.54
CA GLU A 122 26.80 -25.91 47.67
C GLU A 122 27.41 -24.52 47.40
N LEU A 123 26.78 -23.72 46.54
CA LEU A 123 27.17 -22.33 46.30
C LEU A 123 26.83 -21.45 47.51
N ARG A 124 27.72 -20.51 47.84
CA ARG A 124 27.51 -19.56 48.94
C ARG A 124 26.38 -18.56 48.66
N HIS A 125 26.22 -18.17 47.40
CA HIS A 125 25.16 -17.28 46.93
C HIS A 125 24.61 -17.79 45.59
N PRO A 126 23.30 -17.62 45.33
CA PRO A 126 22.71 -17.98 44.05
C PRO A 126 23.30 -17.14 42.89
N VAL A 127 23.12 -17.64 41.67
CA VAL A 127 23.45 -16.89 40.45
C VAL A 127 22.30 -15.92 40.15
N THR A 128 22.61 -14.63 39.99
CA THR A 128 21.59 -13.60 39.72
C THR A 128 21.48 -13.29 38.22
N LYS A 129 20.37 -12.67 37.82
CA LYS A 129 20.15 -12.24 36.42
C LYS A 129 21.22 -11.25 35.95
N GLU A 130 21.66 -10.37 36.84
CA GLU A 130 22.66 -9.33 36.56
C GLU A 130 24.03 -9.94 36.24
N GLU A 131 24.43 -11.00 36.94
CA GLU A 131 25.68 -11.71 36.69
C GLU A 131 25.68 -12.43 35.34
N ILE A 132 24.54 -12.94 34.91
CA ILE A 132 24.39 -13.57 33.59
C ILE A 132 24.46 -12.51 32.49
N LEU A 133 23.81 -11.36 32.69
CA LEU A 133 23.84 -10.23 31.74
C LEU A 133 25.22 -9.59 31.60
N ALA A 134 26.02 -9.59 32.68
CA ALA A 134 27.37 -9.02 32.65
C ALA A 134 28.35 -9.82 31.78
N GLU A 135 28.07 -11.11 31.55
CA GLU A 135 28.91 -12.01 30.75
C GLU A 135 28.46 -12.10 29.27
N VAL A 136 27.27 -11.59 28.95
CA VAL A 136 26.65 -11.60 27.61
C VAL A 136 27.01 -10.35 26.81
#